data_AF-A0A1C6E2J6-F1
#
_entry.id   AF-A0A1C6E2J6-F1
#
_cell.length_a   1.000
_cell.length_b   1.000
_cell.length_c   1.000
_cell.angle_alpha   90.00
_cell.angle_beta   90.00
_cell.angle_gamma   90.00
#
_symmetry.space_group_name_H-M   'P 1'
#
loop_
_entity.id
_entity.type
_entity.pdbx_description
1 polymer ?
#
loop_
_entity_poly.entity_id
_entity_poly.type
_entity_poly.pdbx_seq_one_letter_code
_entity_poly.pdbx_strand_id
1 'polypeptide(L)'
;MYNLNYGSSYAAQANENVIENVIENVIEISEEKMKQLMPEYSKKKLVKAYEILKMISENPNISIDELRIALDVTDRTIARYISELKDKGIIERKGPDNGGKWKIR
;
A
#
# COMPACT_ATOMS: atom_id res chain seq x y z
N MET A 1 -32.46 -38.10 -31.76
CA MET A 1 -31.16 -38.06 -31.06
C MET A 1 -30.46 -36.78 -31.51
N TYR A 2 -30.29 -35.82 -30.60
CA TYR A 2 -29.62 -34.54 -30.90
C TYR A 2 -28.44 -34.34 -29.96
N ASN A 3 -27.35 -33.89 -30.57
CA ASN A 3 -26.02 -33.66 -30.03
C ASN A 3 -25.89 -32.16 -29.70
N LEU A 4 -25.40 -31.78 -28.51
CA LEU A 4 -24.83 -30.44 -28.29
C LEU A 4 -23.68 -30.52 -27.27
N ASN A 5 -22.49 -30.24 -27.81
CA ASN A 5 -21.23 -30.03 -27.14
C ASN A 5 -21.24 -28.64 -26.46
N TYR A 6 -21.20 -28.59 -25.13
CA TYR A 6 -20.88 -27.40 -24.33
C TYR A 6 -20.12 -27.95 -23.12
N GLY A 7 -18.81 -27.80 -23.02
CA GLY A 7 -18.14 -26.51 -22.86
C GLY A 7 -17.74 -26.38 -21.40
N SER A 8 -16.71 -27.12 -20.97
CA SER A 8 -16.08 -26.92 -19.66
C SER A 8 -14.73 -26.23 -19.84
N SER A 9 -14.75 -25.02 -20.42
CA SER A 9 -13.62 -24.08 -20.33
C SER A 9 -13.83 -23.09 -19.16
N TYR A 10 -14.52 -23.51 -18.10
CA TYR A 10 -14.80 -22.63 -16.94
C TYR A 10 -13.75 -22.70 -15.83
N ALA A 11 -12.67 -23.46 -16.02
CA ALA A 11 -11.58 -23.51 -15.04
C ALA A 11 -10.43 -22.52 -15.32
N ALA A 12 -10.41 -21.86 -16.49
CA ALA A 12 -9.30 -20.97 -16.87
C ALA A 12 -9.57 -19.48 -16.61
N GLN A 13 -10.81 -19.08 -16.30
CA GLN A 13 -11.22 -17.67 -16.31
C GLN A 13 -11.23 -16.99 -14.92
N ALA A 14 -10.66 -17.63 -13.90
CA ALA A 14 -10.53 -17.05 -12.57
C ALA A 14 -9.14 -16.45 -12.29
N ASN A 15 -8.11 -16.81 -13.07
CA ASN A 15 -6.71 -16.46 -12.74
C ASN A 15 -6.12 -15.29 -13.56
N GLU A 16 -6.74 -14.85 -14.65
CA GLU A 16 -6.22 -13.72 -15.44
C GLU A 16 -6.73 -12.35 -14.93
N ASN A 17 -7.92 -12.27 -14.34
CA ASN A 17 -8.47 -11.01 -13.83
C ASN A 17 -7.87 -10.51 -12.50
N VAL A 18 -7.12 -11.35 -11.78
CA VAL A 18 -6.42 -10.92 -10.55
C VAL A 18 -5.15 -10.15 -10.88
N ILE A 19 -4.54 -10.40 -12.04
CA ILE A 19 -3.24 -9.83 -12.39
C ILE A 19 -3.38 -8.40 -12.94
N GLU A 20 -4.44 -8.10 -13.70
CA GLU A 20 -4.58 -6.77 -14.31
C GLU A 20 -4.99 -5.67 -13.31
N ASN A 21 -5.72 -5.99 -12.26
CA ASN A 21 -6.10 -5.01 -11.21
C ASN A 21 -5.04 -4.84 -10.11
N VAL A 22 -4.03 -5.73 -10.08
CA VAL A 22 -2.88 -5.60 -9.18
C VAL A 22 -1.93 -4.51 -9.69
N ILE A 23 -1.85 -4.27 -11.01
CA ILE A 23 -0.84 -3.37 -11.59
C ILE A 23 -1.19 -1.88 -11.42
N GLU A 24 -2.46 -1.47 -11.29
CA GLU A 24 -2.79 -0.04 -11.14
C GLU A 24 -2.43 0.56 -9.76
N ASN A 25 -2.16 -0.27 -8.74
CA ASN A 25 -1.64 0.20 -7.44
C ASN A 25 -0.18 -0.23 -7.18
N VAL A 26 0.48 -0.84 -8.16
CA VAL A 26 1.89 -1.27 -8.06
C VAL A 26 2.81 -0.04 -8.17
N ILE A 27 3.14 0.50 -7.00
CA ILE A 27 4.48 0.96 -6.60
C ILE A 27 5.23 1.72 -7.70
N GLU A 28 4.79 2.94 -8.00
CA GLU A 28 5.64 3.92 -8.66
C GLU A 28 6.20 4.94 -7.65
N ILE A 29 6.40 4.51 -6.40
CA ILE A 29 7.17 5.26 -5.40
C ILE A 29 8.55 4.62 -5.31
N SER A 30 9.44 5.04 -6.22
CA SER A 30 10.85 4.70 -6.16
C SER A 30 11.58 5.54 -5.09
N GLU A 31 12.77 5.12 -4.66
CA GLU A 31 13.60 5.88 -3.72
C GLU A 31 13.86 7.31 -4.24
N GLU A 32 13.99 7.48 -5.56
CA GLU A 32 14.18 8.76 -6.23
C GLU A 32 12.95 9.67 -6.11
N LYS A 33 11.73 9.13 -6.30
CA LYS A 33 10.49 9.92 -6.15
C LYS A 33 10.28 10.33 -4.69
N MET A 34 10.60 9.45 -3.75
CA MET A 34 10.61 9.78 -2.31
C MET A 34 11.59 10.91 -1.99
N LYS A 35 12.79 10.88 -2.58
CA LYS A 35 13.79 11.93 -2.40
C LYS A 35 13.33 13.28 -2.99
N GLN A 36 12.53 13.27 -4.06
CA GLN A 36 11.95 14.49 -4.63
C GLN A 36 10.82 15.06 -3.76
N LEU A 37 9.97 14.20 -3.19
CA LEU A 37 8.85 14.61 -2.33
C LEU A 37 9.33 15.05 -0.93
N MET A 38 10.40 14.43 -0.45
CA MET A 38 10.97 14.61 0.88
C MET A 38 12.49 14.85 0.82
N PRO A 39 12.95 15.93 0.15
CA PRO A 39 14.38 16.24 0.05
C PRO A 39 15.04 16.50 1.42
N GLU A 40 14.26 16.90 2.41
CA GLU A 40 14.68 17.13 3.79
C GLU A 40 14.95 15.83 4.58
N TYR A 41 14.57 14.68 4.06
CA TYR A 41 14.81 13.41 4.74
C TYR A 41 16.25 12.93 4.57
N SER A 42 16.85 12.50 5.68
CA SER A 42 18.07 11.72 5.62
C SER A 42 17.80 10.34 5.02
N LYS A 43 18.83 9.69 4.48
CA LYS A 43 18.73 8.33 3.92
C LYS A 43 18.04 7.34 4.86
N LYS A 44 18.38 7.38 6.16
CA LYS A 44 17.75 6.52 7.17
C LYS A 44 16.25 6.79 7.34
N LYS A 45 15.83 8.06 7.26
CA LYS A 45 14.40 8.42 7.31
C LYS A 45 13.67 7.97 6.05
N LEU A 46 14.28 8.11 4.87
CA LEU A 46 13.71 7.65 3.61
C LEU A 46 13.43 6.14 3.63
N VAL A 47 14.38 5.34 4.11
CA VAL A 47 14.19 3.88 4.25
C VAL A 47 12.98 3.56 5.11
N LYS A 48 12.84 4.19 6.29
CA LYS A 48 11.69 3.95 7.17
C LYS A 48 10.37 4.38 6.54
N ALA A 49 10.33 5.53 5.87
CA ALA A 49 9.13 5.97 5.18
C ALA A 49 8.76 5.02 4.03
N TYR A 50 9.74 4.52 3.28
CA TYR A 50 9.52 3.51 2.25
C TYR A 50 8.97 2.21 2.84
N GLU A 51 9.49 1.73 3.98
CA GLU A 51 8.96 0.55 4.67
C GLU A 51 7.50 0.76 5.10
N ILE A 52 7.12 1.93 5.61
CA ILE A 52 5.72 2.28 5.92
C ILE A 52 4.84 2.16 4.68
N LEU A 53 5.27 2.74 3.55
CA LEU A 53 4.50 2.71 2.30
C LEU A 53 4.36 1.28 1.77
N LYS A 54 5.43 0.50 1.84
CA LYS A 54 5.40 -0.92 1.47
C LYS A 54 4.40 -1.70 2.31
N MET A 55 4.44 -1.54 3.63
CA MET A 55 3.49 -2.21 4.54
C MET A 55 2.04 -1.78 4.30
N ILE A 56 1.80 -0.50 4.01
CA ILE A 56 0.48 0.01 3.62
C ILE A 56 0.02 -0.59 2.28
N SER A 57 0.92 -0.72 1.30
CA SER A 57 0.59 -1.34 -0.01
C SER A 57 0.24 -2.82 0.14
N GLU A 58 0.91 -3.53 1.05
CA GLU A 58 0.65 -4.94 1.34
C GLU A 58 -0.63 -5.14 2.15
N ASN A 59 -0.89 -4.25 3.12
CA ASN A 59 -2.11 -4.27 3.93
C ASN A 59 -2.67 -2.85 4.12
N PRO A 60 -3.64 -2.43 3.28
CA PRO A 60 -4.29 -1.12 3.42
C PRO A 60 -5.03 -0.93 4.75
N ASN A 61 -5.39 -1.99 5.49
CA ASN A 61 -6.06 -1.87 6.79
C ASN A 61 -5.09 -1.74 7.96
N ILE A 62 -3.76 -1.74 7.71
CA ILE A 62 -2.76 -1.76 8.77
C ILE A 62 -2.94 -0.60 9.76
N SER A 63 -2.91 -0.91 11.04
CA SER A 63 -3.00 0.07 12.11
C SER A 63 -1.66 0.77 12.35
N ILE A 64 -1.73 1.94 13.00
CA ILE A 64 -0.52 2.68 13.41
C ILE A 64 0.31 1.84 14.40
N ASP A 65 -0.34 1.07 15.28
CA ASP A 65 0.34 0.20 16.24
C ASP A 65 1.07 -0.96 15.57
N GLU A 66 0.48 -1.58 14.54
CA GLU A 66 1.16 -2.63 13.77
C GLU A 66 2.39 -2.08 13.05
N LEU A 67 2.28 -0.91 12.41
CA LEU A 67 3.43 -0.23 11.81
C LEU A 67 4.52 0.07 12.84
N ARG A 68 4.12 0.53 14.03
CA ARG A 68 5.05 0.85 15.12
C ARG A 68 5.84 -0.36 15.58
N ILE A 69 5.14 -1.48 15.81
CA ILE A 69 5.74 -2.73 16.28
C ILE A 69 6.66 -3.31 15.21
N ALA A 70 6.23 -3.33 13.95
CA ALA A 70 7.02 -3.89 12.86
C ALA A 70 8.31 -3.11 12.58
N LEU A 71 8.29 -1.78 12.73
CA LEU A 71 9.45 -0.91 12.47
C LEU A 71 10.32 -0.65 13.71
N ASP A 72 9.94 -1.21 14.86
CA ASP A 72 10.55 -0.99 16.17
C ASP A 72 10.80 0.50 16.45
N VAL A 73 9.71 1.28 16.44
CA VAL A 73 9.73 2.72 16.69
C VAL A 73 8.81 3.12 17.83
N THR A 74 9.00 4.34 18.33
CA THR A 74 8.11 4.94 19.33
C THR A 74 6.84 5.50 18.70
N ASP A 75 5.76 5.65 19.49
CA ASP A 75 4.49 6.26 19.05
C ASP A 75 4.72 7.63 18.42
N ARG A 76 5.56 8.45 19.06
CA ARG A 76 5.92 9.79 18.56
C ARG A 76 6.60 9.73 17.19
N THR A 77 7.40 8.70 16.96
CA THR A 77 8.14 8.54 15.71
C THR A 77 7.21 8.12 14.58
N ILE A 78 6.37 7.10 14.80
CA ILE A 78 5.43 6.65 13.77
C ILE A 78 4.39 7.73 13.46
N ALA A 79 3.86 8.41 14.48
CA ALA A 79 2.92 9.51 14.29
C ALA A 79 3.51 10.64 13.45
N ARG A 80 4.78 11.00 13.69
CA ARG A 80 5.49 11.98 12.87
C ARG A 80 5.58 11.54 11.40
N TYR A 81 6.02 10.31 11.13
CA TYR A 81 6.12 9.81 9.75
C TYR A 81 4.75 9.81 9.06
N ILE A 82 3.70 9.33 9.73
CA ILE A 82 2.34 9.31 9.17
C ILE A 82 1.83 10.72 8.90
N SER A 83 2.07 11.68 9.80
CA SER A 83 1.71 13.08 9.56
C SER A 83 2.44 13.64 8.34
N GLU A 84 3.76 13.50 8.29
CA GLU A 84 4.57 14.06 7.19
C GLU A 84 4.19 13.43 5.84
N LEU A 85 3.91 12.12 5.78
CA LEU A 85 3.43 11.45 4.56
C LEU A 85 2.02 11.92 4.15
N LYS A 86 1.12 12.20 5.11
CA LYS A 86 -0.21 12.76 4.83
C LYS A 86 -0.12 14.21 4.35
N ASP A 87 0.72 15.01 4.98
CA ASP A 87 0.89 16.44 4.68
C ASP A 87 1.49 16.62 3.27
N LYS A 88 2.37 15.71 2.85
CA LYS A 88 2.89 15.63 1.49
C LYS A 88 1.91 15.02 0.49
N GLY A 89 0.73 14.58 0.94
CA GLY A 89 -0.30 13.98 0.10
C GLY A 89 0.06 12.60 -0.45
N ILE A 90 1.05 11.91 0.13
CA ILE A 90 1.53 10.59 -0.31
C ILE A 90 0.56 9.50 0.15
N ILE A 91 0.03 9.64 1.36
CA ILE A 91 -0.96 8.72 1.91
C ILE A 91 -2.19 9.47 2.44
N GLU A 92 -3.32 8.77 2.47
CA GLU A 92 -4.56 9.26 3.03
C GLU A 92 -5.28 8.14 3.78
N ARG A 93 -5.86 8.43 4.95
CA ARG A 93 -6.77 7.51 5.63
C ARG A 93 -8.19 7.74 5.13
N LYS A 94 -8.84 6.70 4.63
CA LYS A 94 -10.25 6.69 4.21
C LYS A 94 -11.08 5.89 5.20
N GLY A 95 -12.11 6.52 5.77
CA GLY A 95 -13.01 5.90 6.74
C GLY A 95 -12.64 6.20 8.20
N PRO A 96 -13.36 5.60 9.17
CA PRO A 96 -13.18 5.86 10.59
C PRO A 96 -11.84 5.32 11.13
N ASP A 97 -11.43 5.78 12.31
CA ASP A 97 -10.18 5.35 12.94
C ASP A 97 -10.11 3.83 13.11
N ASN A 98 -11.24 3.22 13.48
CA ASN A 98 -11.44 1.78 13.60
C ASN A 98 -12.14 1.23 12.36
N GLY A 99 -11.36 0.73 11.39
CA GLY A 99 -11.86 0.10 10.17
C GLY A 99 -11.67 0.90 8.89
N GLY A 100 -11.09 2.10 8.95
CA GLY A 100 -10.64 2.83 7.78
C GLY A 100 -9.41 2.21 7.13
N LYS A 101 -9.23 2.45 5.83
CA LYS A 101 -8.12 1.99 5.00
C LYS A 101 -7.16 3.12 4.66
N TRP A 102 -5.88 2.82 4.60
CA TRP A 102 -4.89 3.68 3.97
C TRP A 102 -4.98 3.57 2.45
N LYS A 103 -4.83 4.72 1.78
CA LYS A 103 -4.69 4.83 0.34
C LYS A 103 -3.38 5.56 0.04
N ILE A 104 -2.55 4.98 -0.82
CA ILE A 104 -1.38 5.65 -1.41
C ILE A 104 -1.86 6.43 -2.63
N ARG A 105 -1.33 7.64 -2.83
CA ARG A 105 -1.66 8.54 -3.95
C ARG A 105 -0.52 8.67 -4.95
#